data_AF-A0A527YN38-F1
#
_entry.id   AF-A0A527YN38-F1
#
_cell.length_a   1.000
_cell.length_b   1.000
_cell.length_c   1.000
_cell.angle_alpha   90.00
_cell.angle_beta   90.00
_cell.angle_gamma   90.00
#
_symmetry.space_group_name_H-M   'P 1'
#
loop_
_entity.id
_entity.type
_entity.pdbx_description
1 polymer ?
#
loop_
_entity_poly.entity_id
_entity_poly.type
_entity_poly.pdbx_seq_one_letter_code
_entity_poly.pdbx_strand_id
1 'polypeptide(L)'
;PFRDTVASVARAMDAAAEAGVKVVVVKQLAPETSPVFAKGSHGAELHPEIARRNRDHYIEKTLPSAFTGTDLEEWLRANAIDTITV
;
A
#
# COMPACT_ATOMS: atom_id res chain seq x y z
N PRO A 1 4.77 20.89 3.51
CA PRO A 1 4.88 20.02 2.31
C PRO A 1 4.08 18.70 2.38
N PHE A 2 3.83 18.11 3.56
CA PHE A 2 3.19 16.77 3.67
C PHE A 2 1.66 16.78 3.93
N ARG A 3 1.06 17.94 4.19
CA ARG A 3 -0.37 18.03 4.55
C ARG A 3 -1.30 17.49 3.46
N ASP A 4 -0.94 17.73 2.20
CA ASP A 4 -1.81 17.43 1.06
C ASP A 4 -1.46 16.10 0.37
N THR A 5 -0.45 15.38 0.89
CA THR A 5 0.03 14.13 0.28
C THR A 5 -1.05 13.06 0.34
N VAL A 6 -1.72 12.90 1.48
CA VAL A 6 -2.80 11.90 1.62
C VAL A 6 -3.95 12.20 0.65
N ALA A 7 -4.34 13.48 0.50
CA ALA A 7 -5.36 13.88 -0.46
C ALA A 7 -4.94 13.62 -1.91
N SER A 8 -3.64 13.73 -2.22
CA SER A 8 -3.12 13.48 -3.56
C SER A 8 -3.04 11.98 -3.87
N VAL A 9 -2.62 11.15 -2.91
CA VAL A 9 -2.67 9.68 -3.02
C VAL A 9 -4.12 9.21 -3.18
N ALA A 10 -5.04 9.76 -2.39
CA ALA A 10 -6.48 9.51 -2.50
C ALA A 10 -7.00 9.78 -3.91
N ARG A 11 -6.70 10.95 -4.49
CA ARG A 11 -7.08 11.28 -5.88
C ARG A 11 -6.45 10.32 -6.90
N ALA A 12 -5.21 9.89 -6.69
CA ALA A 12 -4.55 8.94 -7.57
C ALA A 12 -5.22 7.56 -7.54
N MET A 13 -5.63 7.08 -6.35
CA MET A 13 -6.41 5.84 -6.21
C MET A 13 -7.77 5.94 -6.89
N ASP A 14 -8.47 7.06 -6.70
CA ASP A 14 -9.78 7.29 -7.32
C ASP A 14 -9.67 7.30 -8.85
N ALA A 15 -8.68 8.02 -9.40
CA ALA A 15 -8.43 8.05 -10.84
C ALA A 15 -7.97 6.69 -11.40
N ALA A 16 -7.17 5.93 -10.65
CA ALA A 16 -6.75 4.59 -11.05
C ALA A 16 -7.96 3.65 -11.16
N ALA A 17 -8.87 3.70 -10.18
CA ALA A 17 -10.10 2.91 -10.20
C ALA A 17 -10.99 3.27 -11.41
N GLU A 18 -11.16 4.56 -11.71
CA GLU A 18 -11.92 5.02 -12.88
C GLU A 18 -11.28 4.58 -14.21
N ALA A 19 -9.95 4.53 -14.28
CA ALA A 19 -9.21 4.11 -15.46
C ALA A 19 -9.02 2.59 -15.57
N GLY A 20 -9.50 1.80 -14.60
CA GLY A 20 -9.25 0.35 -14.54
C GLY A 20 -7.79 -0.02 -14.28
N VAL A 21 -6.99 0.91 -13.75
CA VAL A 21 -5.61 0.66 -13.34
C VAL A 21 -5.62 -0.01 -11.97
N LYS A 22 -4.87 -1.11 -11.85
CA LYS A 22 -4.83 -1.87 -10.61
C LYS A 22 -4.07 -1.13 -9.51
N VAL A 23 -4.61 -1.14 -8.30
CA VAL A 23 -4.05 -0.48 -7.12
C VAL A 23 -3.57 -1.52 -6.11
N VAL A 24 -2.30 -1.42 -5.73
CA VAL A 24 -1.70 -2.24 -4.67
C VAL A 24 -1.45 -1.37 -3.44
N VAL A 25 -1.95 -1.79 -2.27
CA VAL A 25 -1.66 -1.13 -1.00
C VAL A 25 -0.63 -1.92 -0.22
N VAL A 26 0.40 -1.21 0.27
CA VAL A 26 1.52 -1.79 1.00
C VAL A 26 1.54 -1.26 2.44
N LYS A 27 1.40 -2.13 3.43
CA LYS A 27 1.45 -1.78 4.87
C LYS A 27 2.77 -2.27 5.47
N GLN A 28 3.55 -1.36 6.04
CA GLN A 28 4.72 -1.74 6.85
C GLN A 28 4.26 -2.22 8.22
N LEU A 29 4.82 -3.34 8.66
CA LEU A 29 4.66 -3.83 10.03
C LEU A 29 6.02 -4.06 10.68
N ALA A 30 6.00 -4.06 12.00
CA ALA A 30 7.10 -4.40 12.89
C ALA A 30 6.56 -5.28 14.04
N PRO A 31 7.43 -5.97 14.80
CA PRO A 31 7.01 -6.69 16.01
C PRO A 31 6.17 -5.84 16.95
N GLU A 32 5.23 -6.45 17.68
CA GLU A 32 4.28 -5.77 18.58
C GLU A 32 4.96 -4.87 19.63
N THR A 33 6.20 -5.19 19.99
CA THR A 33 7.02 -4.44 20.95
C THR A 33 7.75 -3.23 20.35
N SER A 34 7.58 -2.97 19.05
CA SER A 34 8.30 -1.91 18.33
C SER A 34 7.70 -0.52 18.64
N PRO A 35 8.52 0.54 18.61
CA PRO A 35 8.03 1.89 18.88
C PRO A 35 7.17 2.49 17.74
N VAL A 36 7.31 1.96 16.52
CA VAL A 36 6.58 2.38 15.32
C VAL A 36 6.19 1.14 14.51
N PHE A 37 5.06 1.21 13.79
CA PHE A 37 4.52 0.12 12.98
C PHE A 37 4.27 -1.20 13.73
N ALA A 38 4.20 -1.17 15.06
CA ALA A 38 3.94 -2.35 15.88
C ALA A 38 2.61 -2.99 15.47
N LYS A 39 2.65 -4.28 15.14
CA LYS A 39 1.45 -5.06 14.79
C LYS A 39 0.38 -4.90 15.88
N GLY A 40 -0.87 -4.64 15.45
CA GLY A 40 -2.00 -4.40 16.35
C GLY A 40 -2.05 -3.01 17.00
N SER A 41 -1.05 -2.14 16.79
CA SER A 41 -1.08 -0.76 17.28
C SER A 41 -1.83 0.17 16.32
N HIS A 42 -2.37 1.27 16.85
CA HIS A 42 -2.96 2.32 16.03
C HIS A 42 -1.98 2.89 14.99
N GLY A 43 -0.69 3.01 15.34
CA GLY A 43 0.35 3.51 14.45
C GLY A 43 0.74 2.55 13.33
N ALA A 44 0.31 1.29 13.38
CA ALA A 44 0.44 0.39 12.27
C ALA A 44 -0.72 0.52 11.28
N GLU A 45 -1.90 0.99 11.71
CA GLU A 45 -3.09 1.01 10.85
C GLU A 45 -2.96 1.92 9.64
N LEU A 46 -3.65 1.54 8.55
CA LEU A 46 -3.73 2.39 7.38
C LEU A 46 -4.44 3.70 7.72
N HIS A 47 -4.01 4.78 7.09
CA HIS A 47 -4.74 6.04 7.18
C HIS A 47 -6.20 5.85 6.67
N PRO A 48 -7.24 6.41 7.33
CA PRO A 48 -8.65 6.15 7.00
C PRO A 48 -9.01 6.39 5.52
N GLU A 49 -8.45 7.44 4.92
CA GLU A 49 -8.62 7.74 3.49
C GLU A 49 -8.12 6.63 2.57
N ILE A 50 -7.08 5.90 2.94
CA ILE A 50 -6.56 4.78 2.16
C ILE A 50 -7.36 3.51 2.48
N ALA A 51 -7.65 3.29 3.76
CA ALA A 51 -8.37 2.11 4.24
C ALA A 51 -9.78 1.97 3.65
N ARG A 52 -10.48 3.08 3.41
CA ARG A 52 -11.85 3.11 2.87
C ARG A 52 -11.95 2.91 1.36
N ARG A 53 -10.83 2.92 0.64
CA ARG A 53 -10.79 2.83 -0.84
C ARG A 53 -10.55 1.39 -1.28
N ASN A 54 -11.05 1.05 -2.47
CA ASN A 54 -10.79 -0.24 -3.07
C ASN A 54 -9.30 -0.40 -3.42
N ARG A 55 -8.86 -1.65 -3.41
CA ARG A 55 -7.54 -2.08 -3.83
C ARG A 55 -7.64 -3.46 -4.46
N ASP A 56 -6.83 -3.71 -5.47
CA ASP A 56 -6.75 -4.99 -6.17
C ASP A 56 -5.84 -5.97 -5.45
N HIS A 57 -4.86 -5.45 -4.70
CA HIS A 57 -3.95 -6.26 -3.89
C HIS A 57 -3.54 -5.56 -2.61
N TYR A 58 -3.15 -6.36 -1.63
CA TYR A 58 -2.75 -5.89 -0.31
C TYR A 58 -1.60 -6.72 0.22
N ILE A 59 -0.51 -6.05 0.55
CA ILE A 59 0.67 -6.70 1.10
C ILE A 59 1.06 -6.07 2.43
N GLU A 60 1.43 -6.93 3.37
CA GLU A 60 2.12 -6.54 4.59
C GLU A 60 3.60 -6.87 4.44
N LYS A 61 4.47 -5.93 4.80
CA LYS A 61 5.92 -6.12 4.69
C LYS A 61 6.62 -5.72 5.99
N THR A 62 7.74 -6.38 6.26
CA THR A 62 8.60 -6.09 7.40
C THR A 62 9.95 -5.51 6.98
N LEU A 63 10.29 -5.53 5.69
CA LEU A 63 11.53 -4.99 5.13
C LEU A 63 11.29 -3.69 4.34
N PRO A 64 12.33 -2.87 4.09
CA PRO A 64 12.19 -1.62 3.34
C PRO A 64 11.59 -1.82 1.95
N SER A 65 12.11 -2.79 1.19
CA SER A 65 11.58 -3.15 -0.13
C SER A 65 10.17 -3.73 -0.04
N ALA A 66 9.28 -3.30 -0.93
CA ALA A 66 7.94 -3.88 -1.07
C ALA A 66 7.95 -5.27 -1.73
N PHE A 67 9.07 -5.69 -2.34
CA PHE A 67 9.19 -6.98 -3.01
C PHE A 67 9.69 -8.08 -2.09
N THR A 68 10.74 -7.79 -1.31
CA THR A 68 11.46 -8.80 -0.53
C THR A 68 10.56 -9.43 0.54
N GLY A 69 10.33 -10.74 0.43
CA GLY A 69 9.50 -11.49 1.38
C GLY A 69 8.00 -11.27 1.21
N THR A 70 7.55 -10.83 0.03
CA THR A 70 6.12 -10.67 -0.32
C THR A 70 5.82 -11.40 -1.63
N ASP A 71 4.53 -11.45 -2.01
CA ASP A 71 4.06 -11.99 -3.29
C ASP A 71 3.98 -10.93 -4.41
N LEU A 72 4.50 -9.71 -4.20
CA LEU A 72 4.29 -8.58 -5.11
C LEU A 72 4.76 -8.86 -6.53
N GLU A 73 5.94 -9.47 -6.71
CA GLU A 73 6.45 -9.79 -8.05
C GLU A 73 5.57 -10.81 -8.77
N GLU A 74 5.18 -11.88 -8.08
CA GLU A 74 4.31 -12.93 -8.64
C GLU A 74 2.97 -12.33 -9.06
N TRP A 75 2.38 -11.51 -8.19
CA TRP A 75 1.11 -10.84 -8.48
C TRP A 75 1.21 -9.89 -9.68
N LEU A 76 2.27 -9.09 -9.77
CA LEU A 76 2.48 -8.18 -10.91
C LEU A 76 2.64 -8.95 -12.23
N ARG A 77 3.43 -10.04 -12.22
CA ARG A 77 3.62 -10.90 -13.41
C ARG A 77 2.33 -11.60 -13.82
N ALA A 78 1.56 -12.13 -12.87
CA ALA A 78 0.28 -12.78 -13.13
C ALA A 78 -0.76 -11.83 -13.76
N ASN A 79 -0.63 -10.53 -13.50
CA ASN A 79 -1.48 -9.48 -14.06
C ASN A 79 -0.86 -8.78 -15.28
N ALA A 80 0.27 -9.29 -15.81
CA ALA A 80 1.00 -8.75 -16.95
C ALA A 80 1.35 -7.24 -16.81
N ILE A 81 1.69 -6.80 -15.60
CA ILE A 81 2.07 -5.41 -15.33
C ILE A 81 3.52 -5.16 -15.73
N ASP A 82 3.74 -4.15 -16.57
CA ASP A 82 5.06 -3.75 -17.05
C ASP A 82 5.54 -2.41 -16.46
N THR A 83 4.65 -1.64 -15.83
CA THR A 83 4.89 -0.29 -15.36
C THR A 83 4.32 -0.10 -13.95
N ILE A 84 5.12 0.49 -13.05
CA ILE A 84 4.72 0.79 -11.67
C ILE A 84 4.88 2.29 -11.43
N THR A 85 3.84 2.94 -10.91
CA THR A 85 3.90 4.31 -10.38
C THR A 85 3.95 4.25 -8.85
N VAL A 86 4.86 4.99 -8.22
CA VAL A 86 5.11 5.01 -6.77
C VAL A 86 5.04 6.43 -6.24
#